data_AF-A0AA40DDX8-F1
#
_entry.id   AF-A0AA40DDX8-F1
#
_cell.length_a   1.000
_cell.length_b   1.000
_cell.length_c   1.000
_cell.angle_alpha   90.00
_cell.angle_beta   90.00
_cell.angle_gamma   90.00
#
_symmetry.space_group_name_H-M   'P 1'
#
loop_
_entity.id
_entity.type
_entity.pdbx_description
1 polymer ?
#
loop_
_entity_poly.entity_id
_entity_poly.type
_entity_poly.pdbx_seq_one_letter_code
_entity_poly.pdbx_strand_id
1 'polypeptide(L)'
;MKLSLALITVGLFGGALAQQGVQCPGSWYLQPDDCMCMNSREGYLLKTQTLDCCKKLGYKTYNNICAVDRNKRQTFKDCCKGLNQESVIGHCR
;
A
#
# COMPACT_ATOMS: atom_id res chain seq x y z
N MET A 1 46.60 -25.52 16.08
CA MET A 1 45.37 -26.18 16.55
C MET A 1 44.36 -25.11 16.97
N LYS A 2 43.15 -25.18 16.42
CA LYS A 2 41.87 -24.61 16.88
C LYS A 2 41.86 -23.14 17.34
N LEU A 3 41.24 -22.28 16.53
CA LEU A 3 40.17 -21.41 17.04
C LEU A 3 39.11 -21.22 15.95
N SER A 4 37.87 -21.39 16.36
CA SER A 4 36.67 -21.52 15.54
C SER A 4 35.83 -20.24 15.61
N LEU A 5 35.06 -20.00 14.53
CA LEU A 5 33.87 -19.14 14.44
C LEU A 5 34.09 -17.62 14.67
N ALA A 6 33.43 -16.69 13.99
CA ALA A 6 32.09 -16.72 13.44
C ALA A 6 31.94 -15.79 12.21
N LEU A 7 31.09 -16.20 11.27
CA LEU A 7 30.54 -15.35 10.21
C LEU A 7 29.72 -14.22 10.83
N ILE A 8 30.03 -12.97 10.46
CA ILE A 8 29.14 -11.83 10.69
C ILE A 8 28.54 -11.43 9.35
N THR A 9 27.40 -12.04 9.01
CA THR A 9 26.49 -11.49 8.01
C THR A 9 25.66 -10.39 8.66
N VAL A 10 26.09 -9.13 8.54
CA VAL A 10 25.20 -7.99 8.83
C VAL A 10 24.29 -7.80 7.62
N GLY A 11 23.29 -8.67 7.52
CA GLY A 11 22.09 -8.37 6.76
C GLY A 11 21.18 -7.50 7.61
N LEU A 12 21.21 -6.19 7.41
CA LEU A 12 20.15 -5.29 7.84
C LEU A 12 19.67 -4.45 6.66
N PHE A 13 18.91 -5.11 5.79
CA PHE A 13 17.83 -4.46 5.07
C PHE A 13 16.70 -4.18 6.07
N GLY A 14 16.90 -3.20 6.95
CA GLY A 14 15.78 -2.48 7.55
C GLY A 14 15.24 -1.56 6.46
N GLY A 15 14.16 -1.90 5.78
CA GLY A 15 12.84 -1.93 6.42
C GLY A 15 12.28 -0.53 6.20
N ALA A 16 11.42 -0.42 5.19
CA ALA A 16 10.82 0.80 4.66
C ALA A 16 10.55 1.88 5.72
N LEU A 17 10.95 3.10 5.39
CA LEU A 17 10.51 4.31 6.08
C LEU A 17 9.00 4.22 6.30
N ALA A 18 8.61 4.04 7.55
CA ALA A 18 7.27 4.31 8.02
C ALA A 18 7.00 5.78 7.71
N GLN A 19 6.30 6.05 6.60
CA GLN A 19 5.73 7.37 6.35
C GLN A 19 4.68 7.61 7.43
N GLN A 20 5.16 8.27 8.48
CA GLN A 20 4.36 8.89 9.52
C GLN A 20 3.24 9.69 8.85
N GLY A 21 2.00 9.27 9.11
CA GLY A 21 0.86 10.15 9.27
C GLY A 21 0.68 11.24 8.21
N VAL A 22 0.71 10.90 6.92
CA VAL A 22 0.08 11.78 5.93
C VAL A 22 -1.43 11.67 6.16
N GLN A 23 -1.94 12.53 7.04
CA GLN A 23 -3.38 12.78 7.18
C GLN A 23 -3.87 13.26 5.81
N CYS A 24 -4.45 12.33 5.05
CA CYS A 24 -5.18 12.66 3.84
C CYS A 24 -6.37 13.56 4.25
N PRO A 25 -6.65 14.64 3.51
CA PRO A 25 -7.74 15.55 3.83
C PRO A 25 -9.07 14.79 3.73
N GLY A 26 -9.79 14.73 4.86
CA GLY A 26 -10.95 13.87 5.06
C GLY A 26 -10.57 12.66 5.89
N SER A 27 -11.06 12.59 7.12
CA SER A 27 -10.70 11.64 8.18
C SER A 27 -11.14 10.19 7.88
N TRP A 28 -10.55 9.57 6.86
CA TRP A 28 -10.66 8.14 6.58
C TRP A 28 -9.62 7.40 7.42
N TYR A 29 -10.08 6.68 8.44
CA TYR A 29 -9.21 5.79 9.19
C TYR A 29 -9.11 4.45 8.47
N LEU A 30 -8.00 4.23 7.78
CA LEU A 30 -7.69 2.94 7.17
C LEU A 30 -7.28 1.96 8.27
N GLN A 31 -7.81 0.74 8.25
CA GLN A 31 -7.25 -0.37 9.00
C GLN A 31 -5.86 -0.74 8.42
N PRO A 32 -5.02 -1.48 9.16
CA PRO A 32 -3.69 -1.83 8.67
C PRO A 32 -3.72 -2.43 7.27
N ASP A 33 -4.66 -3.33 6.99
CA ASP A 33 -4.76 -4.06 5.72
C ASP A 33 -5.66 -3.38 4.69
N ASP A 34 -6.04 -2.12 4.92
CA ASP A 34 -6.86 -1.37 4.00
C ASP A 34 -6.01 -0.65 2.94
N CYS A 35 -6.46 -0.75 1.69
CA CYS A 35 -5.89 -0.04 0.55
C CYS A 35 -6.97 0.66 -0.28
N MET A 36 -6.61 1.78 -0.89
CA MET A 36 -7.47 2.58 -1.75
C MET A 36 -6.69 3.31 -2.84
N CYS A 37 -7.32 3.58 -3.98
CA CYS A 37 -6.80 4.53 -4.94
C CYS A 37 -7.16 5.95 -4.49
N MET A 38 -6.22 6.89 -4.60
CA MET A 38 -6.43 8.29 -4.24
C MET A 38 -5.88 9.21 -5.32
N ASN A 39 -6.44 10.42 -5.39
CA ASN A 39 -5.87 11.49 -6.18
C ASN A 39 -4.64 12.04 -5.44
N SER A 40 -3.45 11.93 -6.03
CA SER A 40 -2.20 12.39 -5.42
C SER A 40 -2.05 13.90 -5.36
N ARG A 41 -2.80 14.64 -6.18
CA ARG A 41 -2.80 16.11 -6.20
C ARG A 41 -3.75 16.70 -5.18
N GLU A 42 -4.94 16.12 -5.06
CA GLU A 42 -6.05 16.66 -4.27
C GLU A 42 -6.30 15.88 -2.97
N GLY A 43 -5.70 14.70 -2.82
CA GLY A 43 -5.69 13.94 -1.57
C GLY A 43 -6.97 13.16 -1.26
N TYR A 44 -7.98 13.14 -2.13
CA TYR A 44 -9.23 12.42 -1.89
C TYR A 44 -9.27 11.00 -2.46
N LEU A 45 -10.16 10.19 -1.88
CA LEU A 45 -10.48 8.82 -2.29
C LEU A 45 -11.12 8.76 -3.68
N LEU A 46 -10.54 7.92 -4.54
CA LEU A 46 -11.05 7.60 -5.87
C LEU A 46 -11.85 6.29 -5.82
N LYS A 47 -13.15 6.39 -5.52
CA LYS A 47 -14.02 5.22 -5.24
C LYS A 47 -14.10 4.24 -6.41
N THR A 48 -14.33 4.75 -7.63
CA THR A 48 -14.49 3.92 -8.83
C THR A 48 -13.21 3.14 -9.14
N GLN A 49 -12.08 3.83 -9.10
CA GLN A 49 -10.75 3.27 -9.34
C GLN A 49 -10.40 2.23 -8.28
N THR A 50 -10.71 2.53 -7.01
CA THR A 50 -10.51 1.59 -5.90
C THR A 50 -11.33 0.33 -6.11
N LEU A 51 -12.62 0.46 -6.40
CA LEU A 51 -13.53 -0.67 -6.65
C LEU A 51 -13.07 -1.53 -7.84
N ASP A 52 -12.64 -0.90 -8.93
CA ASP A 52 -12.14 -1.60 -10.11
C ASP A 52 -10.89 -2.42 -9.77
N CYS A 53 -9.93 -1.82 -9.05
CA CYS A 53 -8.74 -2.53 -8.60
C CYS A 53 -9.02 -3.62 -7.56
N CYS A 54 -9.95 -3.42 -6.62
CA CYS A 54 -10.36 -4.48 -5.70
C CYS A 54 -10.89 -5.69 -6.49
N LYS A 55 -11.80 -5.44 -7.44
CA LYS A 55 -12.44 -6.49 -8.24
C LYS A 55 -11.45 -7.23 -9.12
N LYS A 56 -10.57 -6.50 -9.83
CA LYS A 56 -9.53 -7.08 -10.70
C LYS A 56 -8.57 -8.00 -9.93
N LEU A 57 -8.28 -7.66 -8.68
CA LEU A 57 -7.35 -8.42 -7.85
C LEU A 57 -8.05 -9.44 -6.93
N GLY A 58 -9.39 -9.50 -6.94
CA GLY A 58 -10.17 -10.46 -6.14
C GLY A 58 -10.33 -10.10 -4.66
N TYR A 59 -10.15 -8.83 -4.28
CA TYR A 59 -10.30 -8.37 -2.89
C TYR A 59 -11.75 -8.02 -2.54
N LYS A 60 -12.10 -8.30 -1.28
CA LYS A 60 -13.35 -7.82 -0.68
C LYS A 60 -13.26 -6.31 -0.49
N THR A 61 -14.39 -5.64 -0.74
CA THR A 61 -14.49 -4.19 -0.61
C THR A 61 -15.44 -3.81 0.50
N TYR A 62 -15.01 -2.90 1.37
CA TYR A 62 -15.81 -2.33 2.44
C TYR A 62 -15.74 -0.80 2.32
N ASN A 63 -16.88 -0.12 2.19
CA ASN A 63 -16.93 1.35 2.06
C ASN A 63 -16.03 1.96 0.97
N ASN A 64 -15.83 1.26 -0.16
CA ASN A 64 -14.93 1.65 -1.25
C ASN A 64 -13.43 1.59 -0.89
N ILE A 65 -13.07 0.73 0.06
CA ILE A 65 -11.71 0.40 0.48
C ILE A 65 -11.52 -1.11 0.30
N CYS A 66 -10.37 -1.53 -0.24
CA CYS A 66 -10.06 -2.94 -0.38
C CYS A 66 -9.35 -3.46 0.87
N ALA A 67 -9.78 -4.62 1.37
CA ALA A 67 -8.98 -5.38 2.33
C ALA A 67 -7.90 -6.18 1.57
N VAL A 68 -6.65 -5.74 1.67
CA VAL A 68 -5.50 -6.26 0.91
C VAL A 68 -4.44 -6.79 1.87
N ASP A 69 -4.05 -8.05 1.68
CA ASP A 69 -2.96 -8.64 2.43
C ASP A 69 -1.66 -7.84 2.29
N ARG A 70 -0.88 -7.77 3.38
CA ARG A 70 0.40 -7.01 3.45
C ARG A 70 1.33 -7.26 2.27
N ASN A 71 1.47 -8.52 1.86
CA ASN A 71 2.34 -8.95 0.77
C ASN A 71 1.82 -8.58 -0.63
N LYS A 72 0.56 -8.14 -0.75
CA LYS A 72 -0.07 -7.77 -2.02
C LYS A 72 -0.40 -6.29 -2.14
N ARG A 73 -0.07 -5.49 -1.11
CA ARG A 73 -0.23 -4.02 -1.15
C ARG A 73 0.46 -3.39 -2.35
N GLN A 74 1.64 -3.89 -2.73
CA GLN A 74 2.33 -3.37 -3.92
C GLN A 74 1.55 -3.66 -5.20
N THR A 75 1.03 -4.87 -5.36
CA THR A 75 0.16 -5.24 -6.49
C THR A 75 -1.07 -4.34 -6.58
N PHE A 76 -1.69 -4.01 -5.45
CA PHE A 76 -2.79 -3.05 -5.42
C PHE A 76 -2.35 -1.65 -5.87
N LYS A 77 -1.20 -1.15 -5.37
CA LYS A 77 -0.65 0.14 -5.79
C LYS A 77 -0.36 0.20 -7.28
N ASP A 78 0.16 -0.89 -7.83
CA ASP A 78 0.47 -1.01 -9.25
C ASP A 78 -0.81 -1.02 -10.09
N CYS A 79 -1.90 -1.62 -9.60
CA CYS A 79 -3.21 -1.52 -10.26
C CYS A 79 -3.68 -0.08 -10.39
N CYS A 80 -3.68 0.71 -9.31
CA CYS A 80 -4.11 2.11 -9.36
C CYS A 80 -3.26 2.93 -10.33
N LYS A 81 -1.94 2.72 -10.35
CA LYS A 81 -1.02 3.38 -11.31
C LYS A 81 -1.27 2.95 -12.76
N GLY A 82 -1.64 1.69 -12.97
CA GLY A 82 -1.93 1.12 -14.29
C GLY A 82 -3.24 1.60 -14.93
N LEU A 83 -4.04 2.42 -14.24
CA LEU A 83 -5.27 2.99 -14.78
C LEU A 83 -5.04 4.11 -15.81
N ASN A 84 -3.79 4.51 -16.09
CA ASN A 84 -3.41 5.57 -17.03
C ASN A 84 -4.16 6.90 -16.81
N GLN A 85 -4.55 7.17 -15.57
CA GLN A 85 -5.16 8.44 -15.17
C GLN A 85 -4.11 9.28 -14.45
N GLU A 86 -4.00 10.54 -14.83
CA GLU A 86 -3.09 11.45 -14.15
C GLU A 86 -3.43 11.56 -12.66
N SER A 87 -2.39 11.63 -11.83
CA SER A 87 -2.51 11.81 -10.39
C SER A 87 -3.25 10.67 -9.66
N VAL A 88 -3.39 9.46 -10.23
CA VAL A 88 -3.97 8.32 -9.52
C VAL A 88 -2.86 7.46 -8.91
N ILE A 89 -2.87 7.34 -7.58
CA ILE A 89 -1.93 6.48 -6.84
C ILE A 89 -2.68 5.50 -5.95
N GLY A 90 -2.07 4.34 -5.69
CA GLY A 90 -2.54 3.47 -4.62
C GLY A 90 -1.93 3.87 -3.28
N HIS A 91 -2.77 3.91 -2.27
CA HIS A 91 -2.41 4.16 -0.89
C HIS A 91 -2.87 2.99 -0.03
N CYS A 92 -2.01 2.54 0.86
CA CYS A 92 -2.30 1.52 1.87
C CYS A 92 -1.72 2.02 3.18
N ARG A 93 -2.36 1.67 4.30
CA ARG A 93 -1.77 1.91 5.62
C ARG A 93 -0.55 1.02 5.86
#